data_AF-A0AAE5U022-F1
#
_entry.id   AF-A0AAE5U022-F1
#
_cell.length_a   1.000
_cell.length_b   1.000
_cell.length_c   1.000
_cell.angle_alpha   90.00
_cell.angle_beta   90.00
_cell.angle_gamma   90.00
#
_symmetry.space_group_name_H-M   'P 1'
#
loop_
_entity.id
_entity.type
_entity.pdbx_description
1 polymer ?
#
loop_
_entity_poly.entity_id
_entity_poly.type
_entity_poly.pdbx_seq_one_letter_code
_entity_poly.pdbx_strand_id
1 'polypeptide(L)'
;MSIKTTAWAVGGFILGAICSEYIGLGVERFNEWFGREFGSAPHIKIDFQTTLGCPSGNLADLKRKFSDQSLWLERGADRLFICSDNAINPTVDEAPKVLAREFPGCLNYITGSLRMLRVSDAVCALPGNLGYICDGAKSTEVQSTAALGSPSSVVQPCTSETMSRFGFSTSP
;
A
#
# COMPACT_ATOMS: atom_id res chain seq x y z
N MET A 1 -47.55 -49.26 37.17
CA MET A 1 -48.39 -48.21 36.59
C MET A 1 -47.62 -46.90 36.75
N SER A 2 -47.06 -46.37 35.65
CA SER A 2 -46.06 -45.29 35.65
C SER A 2 -46.64 -43.95 36.05
N ILE A 3 -45.88 -43.25 36.89
CA ILE A 3 -46.11 -41.87 37.33
C ILE A 3 -45.77 -40.92 36.17
N LYS A 4 -46.75 -40.09 35.81
CA LYS A 4 -46.71 -39.13 34.70
C LYS A 4 -45.99 -37.83 35.13
N THR A 5 -44.94 -37.50 34.36
CA THR A 5 -44.57 -36.15 33.87
C THR A 5 -44.93 -34.93 34.72
N THR A 6 -43.93 -34.31 35.35
CA THR A 6 -43.92 -32.87 35.74
C THR A 6 -42.48 -32.47 36.12
N ALA A 7 -41.62 -32.21 35.14
CA ALA A 7 -40.25 -31.74 35.42
C ALA A 7 -39.66 -30.79 34.36
N TRP A 8 -40.45 -30.37 33.35
CA TRP A 8 -39.93 -29.63 32.19
C TRP A 8 -40.55 -28.23 32.03
N ALA A 9 -40.94 -27.57 33.11
CA ALA A 9 -41.58 -26.24 33.01
C ALA A 9 -41.04 -25.16 33.97
N VAL A 10 -40.05 -25.46 34.82
CA VAL A 10 -39.52 -24.46 35.78
C VAL A 10 -38.06 -24.05 35.51
N GLY A 11 -37.35 -24.77 34.64
CA GLY A 11 -35.96 -24.43 34.28
C GLY A 11 -35.80 -23.28 33.27
N GLY A 12 -36.88 -22.87 32.59
CA GLY A 12 -36.79 -21.93 31.45
C GLY A 12 -36.83 -20.44 31.79
N PHE A 13 -37.22 -20.06 33.02
CA PHE A 13 -37.51 -18.64 33.32
C PHE A 13 -36.44 -17.90 34.13
N ILE A 14 -35.52 -18.60 34.81
CA ILE A 14 -34.49 -17.94 35.63
C ILE A 14 -33.24 -17.57 34.80
N LEU A 15 -33.01 -18.19 33.64
CA LEU A 15 -31.90 -17.84 32.75
C LEU A 15 -32.21 -16.66 31.80
N GLY A 16 -33.47 -16.22 31.72
CA GLY A 16 -33.86 -15.10 30.85
C GLY A 16 -33.65 -13.71 31.47
N ALA A 17 -33.63 -13.59 32.80
CA ALA A 17 -33.64 -12.29 33.48
C ALA A 17 -32.26 -11.74 33.87
N ILE A 18 -31.20 -12.56 33.84
CA ILE A 18 -29.83 -12.13 34.20
C ILE A 18 -29.06 -11.64 32.95
N CYS A 19 -29.56 -11.92 31.75
CA CYS A 19 -28.87 -11.58 30.50
C CYS A 19 -29.33 -10.26 29.84
N SER A 20 -30.25 -9.48 30.41
CA SER A 20 -30.74 -8.26 29.71
C SER A 20 -29.88 -7.01 29.94
N GLU A 21 -29.08 -6.94 31.01
CA GLU A 21 -28.29 -5.72 31.30
C GLU A 21 -26.84 -5.77 30.79
N TYR A 22 -26.31 -6.94 30.43
CA TYR A 22 -24.93 -7.06 29.90
C TYR A 22 -24.82 -6.94 28.36
N ILE A 23 -25.93 -6.99 27.63
CA ILE A 23 -25.90 -6.98 26.15
C ILE A 23 -25.66 -5.56 25.60
N GLY A 24 -26.01 -4.49 26.33
CA GLY A 24 -25.80 -3.11 25.87
C GLY A 24 -24.33 -2.69 25.76
N LEU A 25 -23.47 -3.12 26.71
CA LEU A 25 -22.05 -2.72 26.75
C LEU A 25 -21.12 -3.70 26.02
N GLY A 26 -21.58 -4.94 25.79
CA GLY A 26 -20.80 -5.97 25.09
C GLY A 26 -20.86 -5.82 23.56
N VAL A 27 -22.02 -5.44 23.01
CA VAL A 27 -22.24 -5.39 21.55
C VAL A 27 -21.47 -4.24 20.90
N GLU A 28 -21.30 -3.10 21.57
CA GLU A 28 -20.52 -1.97 21.01
C GLU A 28 -19.03 -2.33 20.92
N ARG A 29 -18.44 -2.87 22.00
CA ARG A 29 -17.04 -3.35 21.99
C ARG A 29 -16.84 -4.54 21.08
N PHE A 30 -17.81 -5.43 20.99
CA PHE A 30 -17.75 -6.59 20.10
C PHE A 30 -17.88 -6.15 18.64
N ASN A 31 -18.75 -5.20 18.28
CA ASN A 31 -18.82 -4.65 16.92
C ASN A 31 -17.55 -3.88 16.54
N GLU A 32 -16.95 -3.12 17.47
CA GLU A 32 -15.65 -2.49 17.22
C GLU A 32 -14.52 -3.51 17.05
N TRP A 33 -14.56 -4.62 17.80
CA TRP A 33 -13.59 -5.70 17.68
C TRP A 33 -13.82 -6.52 16.40
N PHE A 34 -15.06 -6.91 16.08
CA PHE A 34 -15.44 -7.62 14.87
C PHE A 34 -15.22 -6.77 13.61
N GLY A 35 -15.51 -5.48 13.66
CA GLY A 35 -15.25 -4.54 12.56
C GLY A 35 -13.75 -4.37 12.30
N ARG A 36 -12.91 -4.48 13.33
CA ARG A 36 -11.45 -4.50 13.19
C ARG A 36 -10.88 -5.85 12.74
N GLU A 37 -11.51 -6.96 13.15
CA GLU A 37 -11.03 -8.31 12.86
C GLU A 37 -11.55 -8.87 11.51
N PHE A 38 -12.72 -8.42 11.05
CA PHE A 38 -13.38 -8.90 9.81
C PHE A 38 -13.73 -7.78 8.82
N GLY A 39 -13.49 -6.51 9.14
CA GLY A 39 -13.58 -5.42 8.18
C GLY A 39 -12.47 -5.54 7.15
N SER A 40 -12.80 -5.90 5.91
CA SER A 40 -11.82 -5.90 4.83
C SER A 40 -11.30 -4.47 4.62
N ALA A 41 -9.99 -4.26 4.75
CA ALA A 41 -9.38 -2.95 4.60
C ALA A 41 -9.79 -2.33 3.25
N PRO A 42 -10.10 -1.01 3.21
CA PRO A 42 -10.59 -0.39 1.99
C PRO A 42 -9.58 -0.55 0.85
N HIS A 43 -10.09 -0.88 -0.34
CA HIS A 43 -9.29 -0.93 -1.56
C HIS A 43 -9.07 0.48 -2.11
N ILE A 44 -7.86 0.74 -2.60
CA ILE A 44 -7.51 1.98 -3.28
C ILE A 44 -7.09 1.67 -4.72
N LYS A 45 -7.75 2.32 -5.69
CA LYS A 45 -7.31 2.26 -7.08
C LYS A 45 -6.16 3.25 -7.28
N ILE A 46 -5.03 2.75 -7.74
CA ILE A 46 -3.86 3.56 -8.10
C ILE A 46 -3.65 3.42 -9.61
N ASP A 47 -3.76 4.54 -10.31
CA ASP A 47 -3.51 4.67 -11.73
C ASP A 47 -2.25 5.52 -11.88
N PHE A 48 -1.15 4.93 -12.37
CA PHE A 48 0.14 5.62 -12.38
C PHE A 48 0.24 6.66 -13.50
N GLN A 49 -0.47 6.41 -14.60
CA GLN A 49 -0.41 7.16 -15.85
C GLN A 49 1.01 7.18 -16.45
N THR A 50 1.10 7.25 -17.77
CA THR A 50 2.37 7.38 -18.50
C THR A 50 2.51 8.74 -19.18
N THR A 51 1.64 9.69 -18.87
CA THR A 51 1.65 11.02 -19.50
C THR A 51 1.59 12.11 -18.44
N LEU A 52 1.86 13.35 -18.84
CA LEU A 52 1.74 14.56 -18.00
C LEU A 52 2.53 14.49 -16.68
N GLY A 53 3.65 13.77 -16.66
CA GLY A 53 4.51 13.63 -15.49
C GLY A 53 4.03 12.61 -14.47
N CYS A 54 3.12 11.70 -14.83
CA CYS A 54 2.65 10.61 -13.97
C CYS A 54 2.17 11.09 -12.59
N PRO A 55 1.26 12.08 -12.54
CA PRO A 55 0.94 12.83 -11.32
C PRO A 55 0.38 11.94 -10.21
N SER A 56 -0.36 10.90 -10.57
CA SER A 56 -0.95 9.94 -9.65
C SER A 56 0.04 8.86 -9.17
N GLY A 57 1.22 8.76 -9.80
CA GLY A 57 2.28 7.84 -9.44
C GLY A 57 3.33 8.41 -8.49
N ASN A 58 3.13 9.62 -7.97
CA ASN A 58 4.00 10.19 -6.94
C ASN A 58 3.89 9.41 -5.63
N LEU A 59 4.99 8.79 -5.21
CA LEU A 59 5.00 7.90 -4.05
C LEU A 59 4.77 8.63 -2.71
N ALA A 60 5.18 9.90 -2.61
CA ALA A 60 4.90 10.71 -1.42
C ALA A 60 3.40 11.02 -1.28
N ASP A 61 2.71 11.25 -2.40
CA ASP A 61 1.26 11.44 -2.39
C ASP A 61 0.52 10.11 -2.15
N LEU A 62 1.03 9.01 -2.69
CA LEU A 62 0.48 7.67 -2.41
C LEU A 62 0.63 7.29 -0.94
N LYS A 63 1.77 7.63 -0.30
CA LYS A 63 1.97 7.38 1.13
C LYS A 63 0.85 7.97 2.01
N ARG A 64 0.30 9.14 1.64
CA ARG A 64 -0.80 9.77 2.38
C ARG A 64 -2.10 8.95 2.33
N LYS A 65 -2.25 8.06 1.36
CA LYS A 65 -3.41 7.17 1.19
C LYS A 65 -3.25 5.83 1.88
N PHE A 66 -2.05 5.47 2.31
CA PHE A 66 -1.81 4.21 3.01
C PHE A 66 -2.28 4.30 4.46
N SER A 67 -2.63 3.15 5.01
CA SER A 67 -3.00 3.01 6.43
C SER A 67 -1.77 3.19 7.33
N ASP A 68 -0.62 2.67 6.90
CA ASP A 68 0.65 2.77 7.62
C ASP A 68 1.34 4.14 7.39
N GLN A 69 1.03 5.09 8.27
CA GLN A 69 1.69 6.41 8.28
C GLN A 69 3.14 6.34 8.78
N SER A 70 3.55 5.25 9.43
CA SER A 70 4.92 5.04 9.90
C SER A 70 5.85 4.55 8.79
N LEU A 71 5.31 4.22 7.62
CA LEU A 71 6.08 3.78 6.45
C LEU A 71 7.16 4.80 6.07
N TRP A 72 8.42 4.37 5.99
CA TRP A 72 9.52 5.23 5.57
C TRP A 72 9.73 5.18 4.06
N LEU A 73 9.81 6.34 3.41
CA LEU A 73 10.27 6.45 2.03
C LEU A 73 11.76 6.78 2.06
N GLU A 74 12.60 5.86 1.60
CA GLU A 74 14.04 5.97 1.70
C GLU A 74 14.71 6.03 0.34
N ARG A 75 15.95 6.54 0.33
CA ARG A 75 16.85 6.53 -0.84
C ARG A 75 16.31 7.29 -2.06
N GLY A 76 15.41 8.25 -1.87
CA GLY A 76 14.79 9.03 -2.95
C GLY A 76 13.39 8.56 -3.32
N ALA A 77 12.86 7.51 -2.67
CA ALA A 77 11.48 7.05 -2.87
C ALA A 77 10.44 8.16 -2.58
N ASP A 78 10.77 9.12 -1.73
CA ASP A 78 9.97 10.32 -1.44
C ASP A 78 9.78 11.28 -2.63
N ARG A 79 10.64 11.17 -3.64
CA ARG A 79 10.57 11.97 -4.87
C ARG A 79 10.45 11.09 -6.12
N LEU A 80 10.01 9.85 -5.94
CA LEU A 80 9.84 8.90 -7.04
C LEU A 80 8.44 9.04 -7.66
N PHE A 81 8.43 9.15 -8.98
CA PHE A 81 7.24 9.10 -9.83
C PHE A 81 7.23 7.77 -10.56
N ILE A 82 6.25 6.92 -10.25
CA ILE A 82 6.03 5.67 -11.01
C ILE A 82 5.20 6.01 -12.24
N CYS A 83 5.73 5.69 -13.41
CA CYS A 83 5.06 5.88 -14.69
C CYS A 83 4.74 4.51 -15.30
N SER A 84 3.46 4.14 -15.34
CA SER A 84 3.00 2.85 -15.85
C SER A 84 1.59 2.94 -16.40
N ASP A 85 1.30 2.17 -17.45
CA ASP A 85 -0.05 2.02 -18.00
C ASP A 85 -0.90 1.06 -17.15
N ASN A 86 -0.28 0.32 -16.24
CA ASN A 86 -0.96 -0.61 -15.35
C ASN A 86 -1.65 0.16 -14.23
N ALA A 87 -2.88 -0.21 -13.90
CA ALA A 87 -3.53 0.22 -12.67
C ALA A 87 -3.50 -0.93 -11.66
N ILE A 88 -3.30 -0.60 -10.39
CA ILE A 88 -3.33 -1.58 -9.29
C ILE A 88 -4.46 -1.24 -8.33
N ASN A 89 -4.99 -2.27 -7.66
CA ASN A 89 -6.09 -2.10 -6.70
C ASN A 89 -5.79 -2.77 -5.35
N PRO A 90 -4.70 -2.40 -4.66
CA PRO A 90 -4.38 -2.96 -3.36
C PRO A 90 -5.34 -2.47 -2.27
N THR A 91 -5.37 -3.19 -1.15
CA THR A 91 -5.89 -2.64 0.10
C THR A 91 -4.93 -1.58 0.63
N VAL A 92 -5.43 -0.61 1.41
CA VAL A 92 -4.61 0.45 2.01
C VAL A 92 -3.45 -0.06 2.88
N ASP A 93 -3.58 -1.26 3.46
CA ASP A 93 -2.57 -1.90 4.29
C ASP A 93 -1.49 -2.62 3.46
N GLU A 94 -1.89 -3.22 2.35
CA GLU A 94 -0.98 -3.99 1.48
C GLU A 94 -0.32 -3.13 0.40
N ALA A 95 -0.83 -1.92 0.16
CA ALA A 95 -0.37 -1.05 -0.92
C ALA A 95 1.17 -0.89 -1.00
N PRO A 96 1.92 -0.70 0.10
CA PRO A 96 3.39 -0.64 0.02
C PRO A 96 4.02 -1.93 -0.50
N LYS A 97 3.55 -3.09 -0.04
CA LYS A 97 4.06 -4.40 -0.47
C LYS A 97 3.71 -4.68 -1.92
N VAL A 98 2.48 -4.36 -2.32
CA VAL A 98 2.01 -4.52 -3.71
C VAL A 98 2.83 -3.63 -4.64
N LEU A 99 3.08 -2.37 -4.29
CA LEU A 99 3.94 -1.48 -5.08
C LEU A 99 5.33 -2.06 -5.32
N ALA A 100 5.99 -2.59 -4.28
CA ALA A 100 7.32 -3.20 -4.44
C ALA A 100 7.28 -4.50 -5.26
N ARG A 101 6.16 -5.22 -5.27
CA ARG A 101 5.97 -6.45 -6.06
C ARG A 101 5.67 -6.18 -7.53
N GLU A 102 4.87 -5.15 -7.81
CA GLU A 102 4.51 -4.75 -9.18
C GLU A 102 5.64 -3.97 -9.86
N PHE A 103 6.47 -3.27 -9.07
CA PHE A 103 7.61 -2.51 -9.56
C PHE A 103 8.95 -2.95 -8.91
N PRO A 104 9.34 -4.23 -9.05
CA PRO A 104 10.52 -4.78 -8.38
C PRO A 104 11.85 -4.21 -8.90
N GLY A 105 11.85 -3.61 -10.10
CA GLY A 105 12.99 -2.86 -10.63
C GLY A 105 13.14 -1.45 -10.05
N CYS A 106 12.10 -0.87 -9.46
CA CYS A 106 12.16 0.49 -8.93
C CYS A 106 12.15 0.57 -7.42
N LEU A 107 11.46 -0.38 -6.78
CA LEU A 107 11.18 -0.34 -5.35
C LEU A 107 11.46 -1.68 -4.69
N ASN A 108 11.90 -1.60 -3.44
CA ASN A 108 11.98 -2.74 -2.56
C ASN A 108 11.36 -2.38 -1.21
N TYR A 109 10.51 -3.27 -0.69
CA TYR A 109 9.89 -3.13 0.61
C TYR A 109 10.66 -3.94 1.66
N ILE A 110 11.30 -3.26 2.60
CA ILE A 110 12.08 -3.89 3.67
C ILE A 110 11.68 -3.26 5.01
N THR A 111 11.21 -4.08 5.95
CA THR A 111 10.97 -3.68 7.36
C THR A 111 10.20 -2.37 7.52
N GLY A 112 9.08 -2.20 6.81
CA GLY A 112 8.29 -0.95 6.92
C GLY A 112 8.88 0.24 6.18
N SER A 113 9.77 0.02 5.22
CA SER A 113 10.32 1.05 4.35
C SER A 113 10.21 0.68 2.87
N LEU A 114 9.77 1.63 2.05
CA LEU A 114 9.92 1.60 0.60
C LEU A 114 11.23 2.26 0.20
N ARG A 115 12.10 1.48 -0.41
CA ARG A 115 13.45 1.89 -0.82
C ARG A 115 13.53 1.92 -2.34
N MET A 116 13.91 3.07 -2.88
CA MET A 116 14.17 3.20 -4.31
C MET A 116 15.46 2.46 -4.70
N LEU A 117 15.41 1.72 -5.81
CA LEU A 117 16.55 1.04 -6.40
C LEU A 117 17.36 2.01 -7.26
N ARG A 118 18.32 2.71 -6.63
CA ARG A 118 19.06 3.81 -7.25
C ARG A 118 19.94 3.42 -8.44
N VAL A 119 20.32 2.14 -8.54
CA VAL A 119 21.23 1.63 -9.59
C VAL A 119 20.46 0.84 -10.65
N SER A 120 19.14 0.71 -10.52
CA SER A 120 18.35 0.02 -11.54
C SER A 120 18.20 0.86 -12.80
N ASP A 121 18.28 0.21 -13.95
CA ASP A 121 17.98 0.80 -15.27
C ASP A 121 16.52 1.21 -15.44
N ALA A 122 15.63 0.75 -14.56
CA ALA A 122 14.24 1.19 -14.51
C ALA A 122 14.06 2.56 -13.83
N VAL A 123 15.10 3.05 -13.13
CA VAL A 123 15.05 4.32 -12.40
C VAL A 123 15.98 5.34 -13.04
N CYS A 124 15.48 6.55 -13.30
CA CYS A 124 16.29 7.64 -13.81
C CYS A 124 16.00 8.96 -13.07
N ALA A 125 16.96 9.89 -13.08
CA ALA A 125 16.86 11.18 -12.41
C ALA A 125 16.34 12.27 -13.34
N LEU A 126 15.40 13.07 -12.83
CA LEU A 126 14.95 14.29 -13.49
C LEU A 126 16.04 15.39 -13.40
N PRO A 127 16.09 16.31 -14.38
CA PRO A 127 16.99 17.47 -14.30
C PRO A 127 16.69 18.33 -13.06
N GLY A 128 17.68 19.07 -12.59
CA GLY A 128 17.51 20.03 -11.49
C GLY A 128 17.17 19.42 -10.13
N ASN A 129 17.42 18.12 -9.91
CA ASN A 129 17.06 17.39 -8.68
C ASN A 129 15.56 17.36 -8.37
N LEU A 130 14.70 17.53 -9.39
CA LEU A 130 13.25 17.58 -9.24
C LEU A 130 12.64 16.24 -8.77
N GLY A 131 13.35 15.13 -8.99
CA GLY A 131 12.93 13.82 -8.51
C GLY A 131 13.48 12.69 -9.36
N TYR A 132 12.82 11.55 -9.30
CA TYR A 132 13.19 10.33 -10.01
C TYR A 132 11.98 9.76 -10.73
N ILE A 133 12.20 9.17 -11.89
CA ILE A 133 11.18 8.42 -12.63
C ILE A 133 11.46 6.94 -12.47
N CYS A 134 10.42 6.16 -12.18
CA CYS A 134 10.39 4.72 -12.39
C CYS A 134 9.65 4.43 -13.70
N ASP A 135 10.36 3.84 -14.67
CA ASP A 135 9.76 3.30 -15.89
C ASP A 135 9.13 1.93 -15.58
N GLY A 136 7.81 1.92 -15.39
CA GLY A 136 7.07 0.72 -15.04
C GLY A 136 7.21 -0.40 -16.06
N ALA A 137 7.46 -0.10 -17.34
CA ALA A 137 7.66 -1.11 -18.38
C ALA A 137 9.01 -1.85 -18.22
N LYS A 138 10.04 -1.14 -17.74
CA LYS A 138 11.37 -1.71 -17.44
C LYS A 138 11.48 -2.28 -16.03
N SER A 139 10.50 -2.00 -15.18
CA SER A 139 10.51 -2.39 -13.78
C SER A 139 10.12 -3.85 -13.53
N THR A 140 9.80 -4.63 -14.57
CA THR A 140 9.30 -6.01 -14.45
C THR A 140 10.40 -7.02 -14.09
N GLU A 141 11.66 -6.68 -14.33
CA GLU A 141 12.80 -7.52 -13.96
C GLU A 141 13.10 -7.38 -12.46
N VAL A 142 13.18 -8.52 -11.76
CA VAL A 142 13.57 -8.56 -10.35
C VAL A 142 15.04 -8.20 -10.25
N GLN A 143 15.32 -7.05 -9.64
CA GLN A 143 16.67 -6.58 -9.47
C GLN A 143 17.33 -7.15 -8.22
N SER A 144 18.63 -7.40 -8.30
CA SER A 144 19.46 -7.80 -7.15
C SER A 144 19.41 -6.74 -6.05
N THR A 145 19.65 -7.14 -4.79
CA THR A 145 19.86 -6.18 -3.69
C THR A 145 21.02 -5.22 -3.96
N ALA A 146 21.94 -5.55 -4.87
CA ALA A 146 22.96 -4.62 -5.36
C ALA A 146 22.36 -3.37 -6.05
N ALA A 147 21.19 -3.49 -6.69
CA ALA A 147 20.49 -2.39 -7.34
C ALA A 147 19.95 -1.33 -6.37
N LEU A 148 19.88 -1.65 -5.06
CA LEU A 148 19.59 -0.67 -4.01
C LEU A 148 20.64 0.46 -3.97
N GLY A 149 21.88 0.18 -4.39
CA GLY A 149 23.01 1.10 -4.29
C GLY A 149 23.36 1.50 -2.86
N SER A 150 24.11 2.59 -2.70
CA SER A 150 24.20 3.35 -1.45
C SER A 150 23.26 4.57 -1.51
N PRO A 151 22.93 5.20 -0.37
CA PRO A 151 22.17 6.46 -0.38
C PRO A 151 22.82 7.56 -1.22
N SER A 152 24.14 7.52 -1.39
CA SER A 152 24.93 8.45 -2.19
C SER A 152 25.13 8.03 -3.64
N SER A 153 24.62 6.86 -4.06
CA SER A 153 24.73 6.42 -5.45
C SER A 153 24.06 7.42 -6.38
N VAL A 154 24.79 7.81 -7.42
CA VAL A 154 24.28 8.68 -8.48
C VAL A 154 23.31 7.87 -9.32
N VAL A 155 22.08 8.37 -9.46
CA VAL A 155 21.07 7.81 -10.36
C VAL A 155 21.33 8.38 -11.75
N GLN A 156 21.28 7.53 -12.77
CA GLN A 156 21.49 7.96 -14.15
C GLN A 156 20.43 8.99 -14.57
N PRO A 157 20.78 10.07 -15.30
CA PRO A 157 19.81 11.03 -15.79
C PRO A 157 18.85 10.38 -16.77
N CYS A 158 17.58 10.82 -16.78
CA CYS A 158 16.61 10.36 -17.75
C CYS A 158 17.01 10.78 -19.17
N THR A 159 16.80 9.89 -20.14
CA THR A 159 16.99 10.24 -21.55
C THR A 159 15.90 11.21 -22.00
N SER A 160 16.21 12.02 -23.02
CA SER A 160 15.23 12.93 -23.63
C SER A 160 13.99 12.19 -24.15
N GLU A 161 14.16 10.95 -24.62
CA GLU A 161 13.07 10.07 -25.03
C GLU A 161 12.15 9.72 -23.84
N THR A 162 12.69 9.26 -22.72
CA THR A 162 11.92 8.92 -21.52
C THR A 162 11.19 10.15 -20.97
N MET A 163 11.86 11.31 -20.94
CA MET A 163 11.25 12.55 -20.50
C MET A 163 10.09 12.98 -21.39
N SER A 164 10.28 12.94 -22.72
CA SER A 164 9.25 13.30 -23.68
C SER A 164 8.06 12.35 -23.62
N ARG A 165 8.32 11.04 -23.50
CA ARG A 165 7.29 10.00 -23.38
C ARG A 165 6.40 10.25 -22.16
N PHE A 166 7.01 10.52 -21.02
CA PHE A 166 6.28 10.72 -19.77
C PHE A 166 5.78 12.15 -19.57
N GLY A 167 6.10 13.09 -20.46
CA GLY A 167 5.63 14.47 -20.40
C GLY A 167 6.38 15.37 -19.42
N PHE A 168 7.64 15.05 -19.09
CA PHE A 168 8.52 15.91 -18.31
C PHE A 168 9.27 16.89 -19.22
N SER A 169 9.37 18.16 -18.82
CA SER A 169 10.06 19.20 -19.60
C SER A 169 11.56 18.89 -19.73
N THR A 170 12.07 18.95 -20.96
CA THR A 170 13.48 18.75 -21.33
C THR A 170 14.36 19.98 -21.11
N SER A 171 13.85 21.02 -20.44
CA SER A 171 14.59 22.27 -20.26
C SER A 171 15.59 22.16 -19.08
N PRO A 172 16.85 22.57 -19.29
CA PRO A 172 17.92 22.52 -18.29
C PRO A 172 17.75 23.51 -17.14
#